data_AF-A0AAE1FK20-F1
#
_entry.id   AF-A0AAE1FK20-F1
#
_cell.length_a   1.000
_cell.length_b   1.000
_cell.length_c   1.000
_cell.angle_alpha   90.00
_cell.angle_beta   90.00
_cell.angle_gamma   90.00
#
_symmetry.space_group_name_H-M   'P 1'
#
loop_
_entity.id
_entity.type
_entity.pdbx_description
1 polymer ?
#
loop_
_entity_poly.entity_id
_entity_poly.type
_entity_poly.pdbx_seq_one_letter_code
_entity_poly.pdbx_strand_id
1 'polypeptide(L)'
;MENVEREYQCLGQWEEEGKIYALTYRRDLKSYECFVGMVREAGQVVFIKEAGAVCSRGVQPRVLGMKLHRIESCPLETTSRASQSSQRSPSSPVTRPPWHRTTRPWKPITGEH
;
A
#
# COMPACT_ATOMS: atom_id res chain seq x y z
N MET A 1 6.43 -19.37 -23.71
CA MET A 1 6.01 -19.11 -22.32
C MET A 1 6.08 -17.61 -22.14
N GLU A 2 4.94 -16.94 -22.17
CA GLU A 2 4.86 -15.49 -22.02
C GLU A 2 5.20 -15.13 -20.57
N ASN A 3 6.08 -14.15 -20.38
CA ASN A 3 6.47 -13.71 -19.04
C ASN A 3 5.34 -12.84 -18.49
N VAL A 4 4.48 -13.41 -17.64
CA VAL A 4 3.42 -12.66 -16.96
C VAL A 4 4.06 -11.85 -15.83
N GLU A 5 4.22 -10.55 -16.06
CA GLU A 5 4.67 -9.62 -15.04
C GLU A 5 3.58 -9.47 -13.97
N ARG A 6 3.97 -9.56 -12.69
CA ARG A 6 3.02 -9.46 -11.57
C ARG A 6 2.79 -8.00 -11.23
N GLU A 7 1.60 -7.50 -11.51
CA GLU A 7 1.20 -6.13 -11.17
C GLU A 7 0.24 -6.10 -9.98
N TYR A 8 0.62 -5.36 -8.94
CA TYR A 8 -0.13 -5.22 -7.69
C TYR A 8 -0.66 -3.79 -7.52
N GLN A 9 -1.97 -3.65 -7.32
CA GLN A 9 -2.58 -2.40 -6.89
C GLN A 9 -2.75 -2.40 -5.36
N CYS A 10 -2.12 -1.45 -4.68
CA CYS A 10 -2.30 -1.28 -3.23
C CYS A 10 -3.71 -0.77 -2.90
N LEU A 11 -4.39 -1.43 -1.97
CA LEU A 11 -5.73 -1.06 -1.50
C LEU A 11 -5.69 -0.46 -0.08
N GLY A 12 -4.70 -0.82 0.72
CA GLY A 12 -4.52 -0.30 2.06
C GLY A 12 -3.39 -1.00 2.80
N GLN A 13 -2.93 -0.36 3.87
CA GLN A 13 -1.93 -0.90 4.78
C GLN A 13 -2.29 -0.57 6.22
N TRP A 14 -1.91 -1.45 7.15
CA TRP A 14 -2.06 -1.21 8.58
C TRP A 14 -0.91 -1.89 9.35
N GLU A 15 -0.69 -1.43 10.57
CA GLU A 15 0.26 -2.03 11.49
C GLU A 15 -0.48 -2.83 12.57
N GLU A 16 0.00 -4.04 12.83
CA GLU A 16 -0.54 -4.94 13.86
C GLU A 16 0.63 -5.75 14.44
N GLU A 17 0.83 -5.69 15.76
CA GLU A 17 1.90 -6.41 16.47
C GLU A 17 3.32 -6.14 15.92
N GLY A 18 3.60 -4.89 15.51
CA GLY A 18 4.88 -4.51 14.92
C GLY A 18 5.17 -5.14 13.55
N LYS A 19 4.12 -5.62 12.86
CA LYS A 19 4.14 -6.06 11.47
C LYS A 19 3.28 -5.13 10.64
N ILE A 20 3.71 -4.86 9.42
CA ILE A 20 2.97 -4.05 8.45
C ILE A 20 2.27 -5.01 7.50
N TYR A 21 0.95 -4.93 7.42
CA TYR A 21 0.17 -5.67 6.44
C TYR A 21 -0.22 -4.74 5.31
N ALA A 22 -0.19 -5.26 4.08
CA ALA A 22 -0.63 -4.56 2.89
C ALA A 22 -1.61 -5.44 2.12
N LEU A 23 -2.85 -4.97 1.95
CA LEU A 23 -3.84 -5.62 1.09
C LEU A 23 -3.67 -5.09 -0.33
N THR A 24 -3.53 -5.99 -1.29
CA THR A 24 -3.33 -5.66 -2.70
C THR A 24 -4.33 -6.39 -3.59
N TYR A 25 -4.60 -5.81 -4.75
CA TYR A 25 -5.31 -6.46 -5.84
C TYR A 25 -4.33 -6.78 -6.97
N ARG A 26 -4.21 -8.06 -7.29
CA ARG A 26 -3.41 -8.58 -8.41
C ARG A 26 -4.17 -8.40 -9.72
N ARG A 27 -3.64 -7.56 -10.61
CA ARG A 27 -4.32 -7.21 -11.86
C ARG A 27 -4.30 -8.34 -12.88
N ASP A 28 -3.22 -9.12 -12.91
CA ASP A 28 -3.02 -10.26 -13.81
C ASP A 28 -4.02 -11.39 -13.52
N LEU A 29 -4.23 -11.72 -12.25
CA LEU A 29 -5.10 -12.82 -11.82
C LEU A 29 -6.50 -12.38 -11.36
N LYS A 30 -6.75 -11.07 -11.31
CA LYS A 30 -7.99 -10.49 -10.77
C LYS A 30 -8.34 -11.01 -9.36
N SER A 31 -7.32 -11.09 -8.50
CA SER A 31 -7.44 -11.67 -7.16
C SER A 31 -6.90 -10.72 -6.09
N TYR A 32 -7.24 -10.97 -4.83
CA TYR A 32 -6.65 -10.26 -3.69
C TYR A 32 -5.46 -11.04 -3.16
N GLU A 33 -4.43 -10.32 -2.72
CA GLU A 33 -3.25 -10.88 -2.07
C GLU A 33 -2.82 -9.94 -0.96
N CYS A 34 -2.54 -10.49 0.23
CA CYS A 34 -1.96 -9.71 1.31
C CYS A 34 -0.48 -9.97 1.42
N PHE A 35 0.28 -8.93 1.73
CA PHE A 35 1.66 -9.05 2.14
C PHE A 35 1.78 -8.67 3.60
N VAL A 36 2.70 -9.31 4.30
CA VAL A 36 3.09 -8.97 5.65
C VAL A 36 4.58 -8.69 5.68
N GLY A 37 4.94 -7.57 6.28
CA GLY A 37 6.29 -7.07 6.34
C GLY A 37 6.73 -6.72 7.76
N MET A 38 8.04 -6.65 7.96
CA MET A 38 8.63 -6.13 9.18
C MET A 38 9.89 -5.34 8.86
N VAL A 39 9.95 -4.10 9.33
CA VAL A 39 11.09 -3.20 9.16
C VAL A 39 11.98 -3.26 10.40
N ARG A 40 13.30 -3.29 10.22
CA ARG A 40 14.30 -3.21 11.30
C ARG A 40 15.48 -2.34 10.90
N GLU A 41 16.42 -2.19 11.84
CA GLU A 41 17.69 -1.51 11.62
C GLU A 41 17.44 -0.10 11.05
N ALA A 42 16.53 0.63 11.69
CA ALA A 42 16.11 1.97 11.29
C ALA A 42 15.69 2.10 9.80
N GLY A 43 15.07 1.07 9.23
CA GLY A 43 14.60 1.11 7.83
C GLY A 43 15.54 0.51 6.80
N GLN A 44 16.68 -0.06 7.22
CA GLN A 44 17.65 -0.68 6.30
C GLN A 44 17.25 -2.08 5.86
N VAL A 45 16.60 -2.84 6.75
CA VAL A 45 16.22 -4.23 6.49
C VAL A 45 14.71 -4.38 6.57
N VAL A 46 14.14 -4.90 5.49
CA VAL A 46 12.71 -5.21 5.40
C VAL A 46 12.55 -6.69 5.13
N PHE A 47 11.81 -7.38 5.98
CA PHE A 47 11.36 -8.75 5.68
C PHE A 47 9.96 -8.68 5.10
N ILE A 48 9.67 -9.41 4.03
CA ILE A 48 8.34 -9.43 3.39
C ILE A 48 7.91 -10.86 3.06
N LYS A 49 6.62 -11.17 3.20
CA LYS A 49 6.04 -12.46 2.83
C LYS A 49 4.59 -12.30 2.38
N GLU A 50 4.14 -13.17 1.49
CA GLU A 50 2.72 -13.38 1.19
C GLU A 50 1.97 -13.91 2.42
N ALA A 51 0.80 -13.34 2.70
CA ALA A 51 -0.12 -13.68 3.79
C ALA A 51 -1.47 -14.20 3.27
N GLY A 52 -1.58 -14.46 1.96
CA GLY A 52 -2.76 -14.99 1.29
C GLY A 52 -3.86 -13.95 1.12
N ALA A 53 -4.98 -14.36 0.53
CA ALA A 53 -6.10 -13.48 0.19
C ALA A 53 -6.85 -12.88 1.39
N VAL A 54 -6.72 -13.46 2.59
CA VAL A 54 -7.44 -13.03 3.81
C VAL A 54 -6.52 -12.46 4.89
N CYS A 55 -5.25 -12.20 4.55
CA CYS A 55 -4.27 -11.59 5.45
C CYS A 55 -4.06 -12.41 6.74
N SER A 56 -3.62 -13.65 6.59
CA SER A 56 -3.42 -14.58 7.71
C SER A 56 -2.53 -13.97 8.80
N ARG A 57 -2.98 -14.06 10.05
CA ARG A 57 -2.21 -13.66 11.24
C ARG A 57 -1.18 -14.72 11.62
N GLY A 58 -0.27 -14.37 12.51
CA GLY A 58 0.76 -15.30 13.00
C GLY A 58 1.87 -15.61 12.00
N VAL A 59 1.79 -15.08 10.77
CA VAL A 59 2.87 -15.20 9.79
C VAL A 59 4.14 -14.54 10.34
N GLN A 60 5.28 -15.19 10.11
CA GLN A 60 6.59 -14.76 10.59
C GLN A 60 7.49 -14.33 9.42
N PRO A 61 7.43 -13.05 8.99
CA PRO A 61 8.24 -12.55 7.85
C PRO A 61 9.74 -12.75 8.05
N ARG A 62 10.22 -12.65 9.30
CA ARG A 62 11.64 -12.82 9.64
C ARG A 62 12.20 -14.19 9.29
N VAL A 63 11.40 -15.23 9.51
CA VAL A 63 11.84 -16.63 9.44
C VAL A 63 11.50 -17.22 8.08
N LEU A 64 10.34 -16.87 7.53
CA LEU A 64 9.75 -17.50 6.34
C LEU A 64 9.63 -16.57 5.13
N GLY A 65 10.03 -15.31 5.28
CA GLY A 65 9.91 -14.29 4.25
C GLY A 65 11.21 -14.04 3.50
N MET A 66 11.13 -13.13 2.53
CA MET A 66 12.27 -12.61 1.80
C MET A 66 12.88 -11.44 2.57
N LYS A 67 14.21 -11.43 2.69
CA LYS A 67 14.96 -10.30 3.25
C LYS A 67 15.32 -9.33 2.12
N LEU A 68 14.82 -8.11 2.23
CA LEU A 68 15.14 -7.00 1.35
C LEU A 68 16.19 -6.11 2.01
N HIS A 69 17.19 -5.74 1.22
CA HIS A 69 18.22 -4.77 1.60
C HIS A 69 17.95 -3.48 0.85
N ARG A 70 17.83 -2.36 1.58
CA ARG A 70 17.68 -1.05 0.95
C ARG A 70 18.99 -0.67 0.26
N ILE A 71 18.93 -0.46 -1.06
CA ILE A 71 20.08 0.00 -1.86
C ILE A 71 20.16 1.54 -1.81
N GLU A 72 19.00 2.20 -1.96
CA GLU A 72 18.88 3.64 -2.08
C GLU A 72 17.57 4.12 -1.44
N SER A 73 17.53 5.37 -0.98
CA SER A 73 16.28 6.07 -0.69
C SER A 73 15.91 6.95 -1.88
N CYS A 74 14.67 6.87 -2.35
CA CYS A 74 14.19 7.85 -3.32
C CYS A 74 14.25 9.25 -2.68
N PRO A 75 14.77 10.27 -3.39
CA PRO A 75 14.71 11.64 -2.90
C PRO A 75 13.24 12.02 -2.66
N LEU A 76 12.96 12.60 -1.50
CA LEU A 76 11.68 13.24 -1.25
C LEU A 76 11.61 14.46 -2.17
N GLU A 77 10.85 14.36 -3.26
CA GLU A 77 10.40 15.54 -4.00
C GLU A 77 9.62 16.40 -3.01
N THR A 78 10.27 17.43 -2.45
CA THR A 78 9.60 18.51 -1.72
C THR A 78 8.64 19.17 -2.70
N THR A 79 7.45 18.62 -2.80
CA THR A 79 6.32 19.24 -3.50
C THR A 79 5.87 20.40 -2.63
N SER A 80 6.61 21.52 -2.67
CA SER A 80 6.08 22.82 -2.31
C SER A 80 5.10 23.23 -3.40
N ARG A 81 3.93 22.59 -3.47
CA ARG A 81 2.77 23.17 -4.16
C ARG A 81 2.17 24.23 -3.24
N ALA A 82 2.91 25.30 -3.03
CA ALA A 82 2.32 26.57 -2.68
C ALA A 82 1.64 27.11 -3.94
N SER A 83 0.31 27.06 -3.94
CA SER A 83 -0.60 28.05 -4.51
C SER A 83 -0.21 28.69 -5.85
N GLN A 84 -0.67 28.15 -6.97
CA GLN A 84 -1.14 28.98 -8.10
C GLN A 84 -2.35 28.31 -8.75
N SER A 85 -3.52 28.42 -8.10
CA SER A 85 -4.81 28.24 -8.79
C SER A 85 -5.13 29.53 -9.54
N SER A 86 -4.54 29.70 -10.72
CA SER A 86 -4.99 30.69 -11.69
C SER A 86 -5.22 29.99 -13.01
N GLN A 87 -6.47 29.55 -13.21
CA GLN A 87 -7.33 29.82 -14.37
C GLN A 87 -8.32 28.68 -14.62
N ARG A 88 -9.61 29.00 -14.44
CA ARG A 88 -10.81 28.32 -14.98
C ARG A 88 -10.68 28.17 -16.50
N SER A 89 -10.87 27.00 -17.13
CA SER A 89 -12.14 26.41 -17.64
C SER A 89 -11.79 25.46 -18.82
N PRO A 90 -12.70 24.66 -19.42
CA PRO A 90 -13.95 24.08 -18.93
C PRO A 90 -13.99 22.53 -19.01
N SER A 91 -15.04 21.98 -18.39
CA SER A 91 -15.47 20.59 -18.25
C SER A 91 -15.32 19.66 -19.46
N SER A 92 -14.68 18.52 -19.24
CA SER A 92 -15.03 17.25 -19.90
C SER A 92 -15.53 16.27 -18.84
N PRO A 93 -16.69 15.60 -19.01
CA PRO A 93 -17.20 14.65 -18.04
C PRO A 93 -16.36 13.37 -18.10
N VAL A 94 -15.33 13.28 -17.26
CA VAL A 94 -14.68 12.00 -16.96
C VAL A 94 -15.64 11.20 -16.09
N THR A 95 -16.35 10.27 -16.71
CA THR A 95 -17.09 9.22 -15.99
C THR A 95 -16.08 8.39 -15.21
N ARG A 96 -15.85 8.74 -13.94
CA ARG A 96 -15.00 7.96 -13.04
C ARG A 96 -15.63 6.57 -12.83
N PRO A 97 -14.84 5.49 -12.88
CA PRO A 97 -15.31 4.16 -12.51
C PRO A 97 -15.85 4.15 -11.06
N PRO A 98 -16.90 3.36 -10.75
CA PRO A 98 -17.60 3.40 -9.46
C PRO A 98 -16.72 3.09 -8.24
N TRP A 99 -15.54 2.51 -8.46
CA TRP A 99 -14.61 2.03 -7.43
C TRP A 99 -13.72 3.13 -6.83
N HIS A 100 -13.70 4.34 -7.42
CA HIS A 100 -13.05 5.51 -6.83
C HIS A 100 -13.96 6.33 -5.91
N ARG A 101 -14.95 5.67 -5.28
CA ARG A 101 -15.67 6.25 -4.15
C ARG A 101 -14.80 6.10 -2.92
N THR A 102 -13.94 7.09 -2.69
CA THR A 102 -13.16 7.21 -1.46
C THR A 102 -14.13 7.15 -0.29
N THR A 103 -14.12 6.04 0.46
CA THR A 103 -14.71 6.03 1.80
C THR A 103 -13.99 7.10 2.60
N ARG A 104 -14.75 7.94 3.30
CA ARG A 104 -14.24 9.03 4.14
C ARG A 104 -13.01 8.58 4.95
N PRO A 105 -12.03 9.45 5.22
CA PRO A 105 -10.95 9.12 6.14
C PRO A 105 -11.54 8.55 7.44
N TRP A 106 -11.04 7.40 7.88
CA TRP A 106 -11.47 6.77 9.12
C TRP A 106 -11.24 7.77 10.26
N LYS A 107 -12.30 8.06 11.04
CA LYS A 107 -12.14 8.75 12.32
C LYS A 107 -11.61 7.74 13.33
N PRO A 108 -10.56 8.05 14.10
CA PRO A 108 -10.19 7.23 15.24
C PRO A 108 -11.37 7.16 16.22
N ILE A 109 -11.63 5.98 16.79
CA ILE A 109 -12.62 5.79 17.83
C ILE A 109 -12.06 6.47 19.09
N THR A 110 -12.47 7.70 19.37
CA THR A 110 -12.26 8.32 20.68
C THR A 110 -13.31 7.73 21.62
N GLY A 111 -12.88 6.80 22.47
CA GLY A 111 -13.69 6.38 23.61
C GLY A 111 -13.69 7.49 24.65
N GLU A 112 -14.84 8.14 24.83
CA GLU A 112 -15.14 8.83 26.08
C GLU A 112 -16.05 7.92 26.91
N HIS A 113 -15.72 7.86 28.21
CA HIS A 113 -16.27 6.97 29.23
C HIS A 113 -17.65 7.43 29.71
#